data_AF-A0ABD4ZFA6-F1
#
_entry.id   AF-A0ABD4ZFA6-F1
#
_cell.length_a   1.000
_cell.length_b   1.000
_cell.length_c   1.000
_cell.angle_alpha   90.00
_cell.angle_beta   90.00
_cell.angle_gamma   90.00
#
_symmetry.space_group_name_H-M   'P 1'
#
loop_
_entity.id
_entity.type
_entity.pdbx_description
1 polymer ?
#
loop_
_entity_poly.entity_id
_entity_poly.type
_entity_poly.pdbx_seq_one_letter_code
_entity_poly.pdbx_strand_id
1 'polypeptide(L)'
;ALNGVAEWEEKILELANHLDTYIPEPERAIDQPFLLPIEDVFSISGRGTVVTGRVERGIIRTGDEVEIVGIKPTTNTTVTGVEMFR
;
A
#
# COMPACT_ATOMS: atom_id res chain seq x y z
N ALA A 1 24.75 4.21 4.64
CA ALA A 1 24.98 3.11 3.67
C ALA A 1 25.74 3.61 2.45
N LEU A 2 25.44 4.81 1.93
CA LEU A 2 26.18 5.44 0.85
C LEU A 2 26.95 6.66 1.39
N ASN A 3 28.13 6.42 1.95
CA ASN A 3 29.04 7.51 2.36
C ASN A 3 30.05 7.83 1.23
N GLY A 4 29.70 7.55 -0.04
CA GLY A 4 30.54 7.79 -1.21
C GLY A 4 31.71 6.81 -1.38
N VAL A 5 31.68 5.67 -0.67
CA VAL A 5 32.72 4.63 -0.76
C VAL A 5 32.25 3.56 -1.74
N ALA A 6 32.77 3.61 -2.97
CA ALA A 6 32.29 2.84 -4.12
C ALA A 6 32.09 1.33 -3.86
N GLU A 7 32.98 0.69 -3.10
CA GLU A 7 32.88 -0.73 -2.75
C GLU A 7 31.56 -1.07 -2.01
N TRP A 8 31.14 -0.23 -1.06
CA TRP A 8 29.92 -0.47 -0.29
C TRP A 8 28.67 -0.10 -1.07
N GLU A 9 28.77 0.84 -2.01
CA GLU A 9 27.66 1.19 -2.91
C GLU A 9 27.36 0.03 -3.87
N GLU A 10 28.41 -0.61 -4.40
CA GLU A 10 28.28 -1.78 -5.26
C GLU A 10 27.55 -2.93 -4.56
N LYS A 11 27.80 -3.15 -3.27
CA LYS A 11 27.08 -4.19 -2.50
C LYS A 11 25.59 -3.91 -2.33
N ILE A 12 25.19 -2.64 -2.23
CA ILE A 12 23.77 -2.28 -2.20
C ILE A 12 23.11 -2.50 -3.58
N LEU A 13 23.82 -2.18 -4.66
CA LEU A 13 23.33 -2.44 -6.02
C LEU A 13 23.22 -3.94 -6.32
N GLU A 14 24.19 -4.74 -5.88
CA GLU A 14 24.16 -6.20 -5.98
C GLU A 14 22.95 -6.79 -5.25
N LEU A 15 22.66 -6.29 -4.05
CA LEU A 15 21.47 -6.67 -3.29
C LEU A 15 20.19 -6.28 -4.01
N ALA A 16 20.08 -5.05 -4.51
CA ALA A 16 18.91 -4.59 -5.26
C ALA A 16 18.66 -5.46 -6.49
N ASN A 17 19.71 -5.79 -7.25
CA ASN A 17 19.61 -6.70 -8.39
C ASN A 17 19.15 -8.11 -7.98
N HIS A 18 19.56 -8.60 -6.81
CA HIS A 18 19.06 -9.88 -6.29
C HIS A 18 17.59 -9.81 -5.91
N LEU A 19 17.10 -8.68 -5.37
CA LEU A 19 15.67 -8.51 -5.12
C LEU A 19 14.88 -8.64 -6.44
N ASP A 20 15.34 -8.02 -7.52
CA ASP A 20 14.67 -8.05 -8.83
C ASP A 20 14.74 -9.42 -9.52
N THR A 21 15.84 -10.17 -9.34
CA THR A 21 16.08 -11.43 -10.07
C THR A 21 15.68 -12.68 -9.31
N TYR A 22 15.73 -12.66 -7.98
CA TYR A 22 15.43 -13.81 -7.14
C TYR A 22 13.98 -13.83 -6.64
N ILE A 23 13.38 -12.66 -6.38
CA ILE A 23 12.00 -12.58 -5.90
C ILE A 23 11.09 -12.47 -7.14
N PRO A 24 10.23 -13.48 -7.40
CA PRO A 24 9.32 -13.40 -8.54
C PRO A 24 8.30 -12.28 -8.34
N GLU A 25 7.87 -11.67 -9.45
CA GLU A 25 6.80 -10.68 -9.40
C GLU A 25 5.52 -11.36 -8.88
N PRO A 26 4.90 -10.82 -7.80
CA PRO A 26 3.72 -11.45 -7.24
C PRO A 26 2.50 -11.26 -8.15
N GLU A 27 1.71 -12.32 -8.30
CA GLU A 27 0.42 -12.24 -8.97
C GLU A 27 -0.55 -11.39 -8.14
N ARG A 28 -1.20 -10.41 -8.78
CA ARG A 28 -2.15 -9.51 -8.13
C ARG A 28 -3.57 -10.02 -8.33
N ALA A 29 -4.27 -10.30 -7.24
CA ALA A 29 -5.66 -10.78 -7.25
C ALA A 29 -6.67 -9.64 -7.53
N ILE A 30 -6.58 -9.01 -8.70
CA ILE A 30 -7.34 -7.80 -9.06
C ILE A 30 -8.83 -8.06 -9.35
N ASP A 31 -9.17 -9.28 -9.76
CA ASP A 31 -10.54 -9.67 -10.13
C ASP A 31 -11.40 -10.11 -8.93
N GLN A 32 -10.85 -10.02 -7.72
CA GLN A 32 -11.55 -10.35 -6.49
C GLN A 32 -12.20 -9.11 -5.86
N PRO A 33 -13.17 -9.29 -4.93
CA PRO A 33 -13.71 -8.18 -4.17
C PRO A 33 -12.62 -7.42 -3.40
N PHE A 34 -12.72 -6.09 -3.37
CA PHE A 34 -11.77 -5.22 -2.70
C PHE A 34 -11.58 -5.58 -1.22
N LEU A 35 -10.32 -5.66 -0.79
CA LEU A 35 -9.95 -5.81 0.61
C LEU A 35 -8.64 -5.07 0.88
N LEU A 36 -8.69 -4.16 1.85
CA LEU A 36 -7.53 -3.41 2.34
C LEU A 36 -7.43 -3.60 3.86
N PRO A 37 -6.42 -4.35 4.35
CA PRO A 37 -6.09 -4.38 5.77
C PRO A 37 -5.58 -3.01 6.19
N ILE A 38 -6.18 -2.42 7.23
CA ILE A 38 -5.77 -1.11 7.74
C ILE A 38 -4.52 -1.30 8.60
N GLU A 39 -3.42 -0.68 8.18
CA GLU A 39 -2.14 -0.64 8.90
C GLU A 39 -2.09 0.53 9.88
N ASP A 40 -2.54 1.72 9.46
CA ASP A 40 -2.58 2.92 10.31
C ASP A 40 -3.70 3.88 9.89
N VAL A 41 -4.04 4.82 10.77
CA VAL A 41 -5.11 5.81 10.58
C VAL A 41 -4.62 7.20 10.96
N PHE A 42 -4.72 8.12 10.00
CA PHE A 42 -4.34 9.53 10.17
C PHE A 42 -5.54 10.45 10.06
N SER A 43 -5.53 11.54 10.81
CA SER A 43 -6.45 12.67 10.62
C SER A 43 -5.70 13.83 9.99
N ILE A 44 -5.96 14.10 8.72
CA ILE A 44 -5.29 15.17 7.97
C ILE A 44 -6.21 16.39 7.91
N SER A 45 -5.75 17.52 8.45
CA SER A 45 -6.48 18.78 8.40
C SER A 45 -6.86 19.14 6.95
N GLY A 46 -8.14 19.44 6.71
CA GLY A 46 -8.66 19.78 5.40
C GLY A 46 -8.86 18.61 4.41
N ARG A 47 -8.43 17.38 4.73
CA ARG A 47 -8.66 16.18 3.89
C ARG A 47 -9.55 15.13 4.57
N GLY A 48 -9.54 15.07 5.90
CA GLY A 48 -10.35 14.12 6.67
C GLY A 48 -9.53 12.93 7.19
N THR A 49 -10.21 11.79 7.38
CA THR A 49 -9.59 10.55 7.86
C THR A 49 -8.95 9.81 6.69
N VAL A 50 -7.67 9.46 6.82
CA VAL A 50 -6.91 8.68 5.84
C VAL A 50 -6.49 7.37 6.50
N VAL A 51 -6.83 6.26 5.87
CA VAL A 51 -6.35 4.93 6.27
C VAL A 51 -5.24 4.49 5.32
N THR A 52 -4.20 3.85 5.86
CA THR A 52 -3.09 3.32 5.06
C THR A 52 -3.07 1.81 5.12
N GLY A 53 -2.60 1.18 4.04
CA GLY A 53 -2.37 -0.26 3.98
C GLY A 53 -2.06 -0.71 2.56
N ARG A 54 -1.48 -1.90 2.42
CA ARG A 54 -1.37 -2.58 1.13
C ARG A 54 -2.71 -3.20 0.74
N VAL A 55 -3.22 -2.87 -0.44
CA VAL A 55 -4.39 -3.56 -1.01
C VAL A 55 -4.04 -5.05 -1.14
N GLU A 56 -4.79 -5.90 -0.44
CA GLU A 56 -4.57 -7.34 -0.45
C GLU A 56 -5.15 -7.96 -1.73
N ARG A 57 -6.32 -7.48 -2.15
CA ARG A 57 -7.01 -7.92 -3.37
C ARG A 57 -8.03 -6.91 -3.87
N GLY A 58 -8.44 -7.09 -5.12
CA GLY A 58 -9.40 -6.25 -5.81
C GLY A 58 -8.86 -4.89 -6.22
N ILE A 59 -9.76 -4.04 -6.69
CA ILE A 59 -9.48 -2.68 -7.14
C ILE A 59 -10.41 -1.73 -6.40
N ILE A 60 -9.90 -0.56 -6.01
CA ILE A 60 -10.69 0.54 -5.44
C ILE A 60 -10.51 1.80 -6.26
N ARG A 61 -11.58 2.57 -6.41
CA ARG A 61 -11.60 3.86 -7.09
C ARG A 61 -12.25 4.91 -6.18
N THR A 62 -11.92 6.17 -6.43
CA THR A 62 -12.66 7.27 -5.83
C THR A 62 -14.12 7.20 -6.23
N GLY A 63 -15.02 7.33 -5.25
CA GLY A 63 -16.47 7.22 -5.42
C GLY A 63 -17.03 5.84 -5.07
N ASP A 64 -16.18 4.82 -4.90
CA ASP A 64 -16.66 3.50 -4.50
C ASP A 64 -17.17 3.51 -3.04
N GLU A 65 -18.29 2.82 -2.81
CA GLU A 65 -18.80 2.55 -1.47
C GLU A 65 -18.06 1.34 -0.88
N VAL A 66 -17.64 1.46 0.38
CA VAL A 66 -16.89 0.43 1.10
C VAL A 66 -17.44 0.23 2.50
N GLU A 67 -17.23 -0.97 3.03
CA GLU A 67 -17.57 -1.33 4.40
C GLU A 67 -16.29 -1.37 5.26
N ILE A 68 -16.32 -0.70 6.41
CA ILE A 68 -15.28 -0.84 7.43
C ILE A 68 -15.70 -2.00 8.34
N VAL A 69 -14.98 -3.11 8.24
CA VAL A 69 -15.32 -4.38 8.91
C VAL A 69 -14.29 -4.71 9.98
N GLY A 70 -14.78 -5.12 11.15
CA GLY A 70 -13.95 -5.66 12.24
C GLY A 70 -13.88 -4.76 13.48
N ILE A 71 -13.61 -5.38 14.64
CA ILE A 71 -13.57 -4.79 16.00
C ILE A 71 -14.89 -4.16 16.48
N LYS A 72 -15.50 -3.30 15.67
CA LYS A 72 -16.77 -2.61 15.91
C LYS A 72 -17.84 -3.10 14.90
N PRO A 73 -19.12 -2.78 15.12
CA PRO A 73 -20.16 -3.02 14.12
C PRO A 73 -19.77 -2.41 12.77
N THR A 74 -20.01 -3.15 11.69
CA THR A 74 -19.71 -2.72 10.33
C THR A 74 -20.42 -1.41 9.98
N THR A 75 -19.71 -0.51 9.31
CA THR A 75 -20.24 0.76 8.83
C THR A 75 -19.84 1.02 7.39
N ASN A 76 -20.74 1.62 6.61
CA ASN A 76 -20.48 2.01 5.23
C ASN A 76 -19.85 3.41 5.17
N THR A 77 -19.03 3.63 4.18
CA THR A 77 -18.49 4.95 3.81
C THR A 77 -18.18 5.00 2.32
N THR A 78 -17.84 6.17 1.81
CA THR A 78 -17.45 6.38 0.41
C THR A 78 -15.99 6.80 0.34
N VAL A 79 -15.23 6.20 -0.57
CA VAL A 79 -13.84 6.58 -0.83
C VAL A 79 -13.80 7.93 -1.54
N THR A 80 -13.22 8.94 -0.90
CA THR A 80 -13.12 10.30 -1.45
C THR A 80 -11.80 10.60 -2.17
N GLY A 81 -10.80 9.74 -2.01
CA GLY A 81 -9.51 9.85 -2.68
C GLY A 81 -8.63 8.62 -2.46
N VAL A 82 -7.71 8.39 -3.39
CA VAL A 82 -6.68 7.35 -3.31
C VAL A 82 -5.35 8.00 -3.67
N GLU A 83 -4.36 7.90 -2.78
CA GLU A 83 -3.02 8.43 -2.98
C GLU A 83 -1.99 7.31 -2.75
N MET A 84 -0.90 7.31 -3.51
CA MET A 84 0.31 6.53 -3.21
C MET A 84 1.46 7.51 -3.03
N PHE A 85 2.37 7.22 -2.09
CA PHE A 85 3.58 8.02 -1.92
C PHE A 85 4.37 8.01 -3.25
N ARG A 86 4.80 9.20 -3.68
CA ARG A 86 5.68 9.41 -4.83
C ARG A 86 7.12 9.45 -4.38
#